data_AF-A0A914W6E5-F1
#
_entry.id   AF-A0A914W6E5-F1
#
_cell.length_a   1.000
_cell.length_b   1.000
_cell.length_c   1.000
_cell.angle_alpha   90.00
_cell.angle_beta   90.00
_cell.angle_gamma   90.00
#
_symmetry.space_group_name_H-M   'P 1'
#
loop_
_entity.id
_entity.type
_entity.pdbx_description
1 polymer ?
#
loop_
_entity_poly.entity_id
_entity_poly.type
_entity_poly.pdbx_seq_one_letter_code
_entity_poly.pdbx_strand_id
1 'polypeptide(L)'
;QVVSVQPTDASGGGMLVSRRSDDGHLDVRVVYVREFVLQCSASPYASLPPPNLSKVVLEMNEIVAKFPSRFQAALYSKRHNPQLDRHLLHRRA
;
A
#
# COMPACT_ATOMS: atom_id res chain seq x y z
N GLN A 1 -6.31 -4.14 -31.08
CA GLN A 1 -5.43 -3.15 -31.73
C GLN A 1 -5.54 -1.80 -31.04
N VAL A 2 -4.42 -1.12 -30.72
CA VAL A 2 -4.46 0.27 -30.18
C VAL A 2 -4.89 1.21 -31.31
N VAL A 3 -5.93 1.99 -31.05
CA VAL A 3 -6.58 2.88 -32.02
C VAL A 3 -6.07 4.31 -31.88
N SER A 4 -5.86 4.77 -30.64
CA SER A 4 -5.26 6.09 -30.39
C SER A 4 -4.58 6.18 -29.04
N VAL A 5 -3.59 7.08 -28.97
CA VAL A 5 -2.95 7.52 -27.73
C VAL A 5 -2.94 9.04 -27.75
N GLN A 6 -3.56 9.67 -26.75
CA GLN A 6 -3.64 11.12 -26.65
C GLN A 6 -3.24 11.58 -25.24
N PRO A 7 -2.47 12.66 -25.07
CA PRO A 7 -2.20 13.20 -23.75
C PRO A 7 -3.49 13.68 -23.08
N THR A 8 -3.63 13.43 -21.78
CA THR A 8 -4.80 13.89 -21.01
C THR A 8 -4.76 15.37 -20.68
N ASP A 9 -3.55 15.94 -20.60
CA ASP A 9 -3.30 17.36 -20.35
C ASP A 9 -1.91 17.76 -20.91
N ALA A 10 -1.56 19.04 -20.73
CA ALA A 10 -0.25 19.56 -21.16
C ALA A 10 0.92 19.11 -20.25
N SER A 11 0.64 18.45 -19.11
CA SER A 11 1.70 17.97 -18.20
C SER A 11 2.43 16.74 -18.74
N GLY A 12 1.79 15.99 -19.64
CA GLY A 12 2.33 14.74 -20.19
C GLY A 12 2.34 13.59 -19.18
N GLY A 13 1.76 13.78 -17.99
CA GLY A 13 1.73 12.77 -16.94
C GLY A 13 0.73 11.64 -17.17
N GLY A 14 -0.31 11.88 -17.98
CA GLY A 14 -1.36 10.93 -18.33
C GLY A 14 -1.61 10.85 -19.83
N MET A 15 -1.97 9.64 -20.28
CA MET A 15 -2.29 9.32 -21.67
C MET A 15 -3.63 8.59 -21.71
N LEU A 16 -4.57 9.10 -22.51
CA LEU A 16 -5.78 8.39 -22.89
C LEU A 16 -5.41 7.38 -24.00
N VAL A 17 -5.52 6.10 -23.68
CA VAL A 17 -5.28 5.00 -24.61
C VAL A 17 -6.63 4.41 -24.98
N SER A 18 -6.94 4.45 -26.28
CA SER A 18 -8.09 3.75 -26.83
C SER A 18 -7.63 2.51 -27.59
N ARG A 19 -8.27 1.37 -27.32
CA ARG A 19 -7.99 0.09 -27.96
C ARG A 19 -9.30 -0.52 -28.43
N ARG A 20 -9.30 -1.07 -29.64
CA ARG A 20 -10.35 -1.99 -30.08
C ARG A 20 -9.96 -3.40 -29.63
N SER A 21 -10.81 -3.99 -28.80
CA SER A 21 -10.74 -5.38 -28.38
C SER A 21 -11.12 -6.29 -29.55
N ASP A 22 -10.72 -7.56 -29.44
CA ASP A 22 -10.86 -8.53 -30.54
C ASP A 22 -12.34 -8.95 -30.74
N ASP A 23 -13.18 -8.72 -29.73
CA ASP A 23 -14.64 -8.81 -29.74
C ASP A 23 -15.33 -7.56 -30.34
N GLY A 24 -14.55 -6.56 -30.78
CA GLY A 24 -15.05 -5.34 -31.39
C GLY A 24 -15.43 -4.23 -30.40
N HIS A 25 -15.32 -4.46 -29.09
CA HIS A 25 -15.55 -3.42 -28.08
C HIS A 25 -14.42 -2.38 -28.06
N LEU A 26 -14.77 -1.13 -27.74
CA LEU A 26 -13.79 -0.06 -27.53
C LEU A 26 -13.44 0.04 -26.04
N ASP A 27 -12.20 -0.26 -25.69
CA ASP A 27 -11.63 -0.09 -24.35
C ASP A 27 -10.89 1.25 -24.30
N VAL A 28 -11.23 2.09 -23.33
CA VAL A 28 -10.64 3.41 -23.14
C VAL A 28 -10.12 3.50 -21.71
N ARG A 29 -8.82 3.76 -21.56
CA ARG A 29 -8.18 3.87 -20.24
C ARG A 29 -7.25 5.06 -20.19
N VAL A 30 -7.11 5.63 -19.00
CA VAL A 30 -6.04 6.58 -18.71
C VAL A 30 -4.85 5.82 -18.15
N VAL A 31 -3.69 6.02 -18.74
CA VAL A 31 -2.41 5.44 -18.34
C VAL A 31 -1.51 6.58 -17.87
N TYR A 32 -0.91 6.42 -16.69
CA TYR A 32 -0.03 7.43 -16.12
C TYR A 32 1.43 7.01 -16.17
N VAL A 33 2.32 7.97 -16.37
CA VAL A 33 3.77 7.75 -16.22
C VAL A 33 4.12 7.61 -14.75
N ARG A 34 5.21 6.89 -14.46
CA ARG A 34 5.65 6.57 -13.09
C ARG A 34 5.83 7.82 -12.25
N GLU A 35 6.46 8.84 -12.81
CA GLU A 35 6.80 10.09 -12.13
C GLU A 35 5.53 10.86 -11.71
N PHE A 36 4.50 10.85 -12.55
CA PHE A 36 3.21 11.46 -12.24
C PHE A 36 2.54 10.75 -11.06
N VAL A 37 2.52 9.42 -11.06
CA VAL A 37 1.95 8.62 -9.95
C VAL A 37 2.67 8.93 -8.63
N LEU A 38 4.00 9.06 -8.66
CA LEU A 38 4.79 9.43 -7.49
C LEU A 38 4.44 10.84 -6.98
N GLN A 39 4.25 11.80 -7.86
CA GLN A 39 3.82 13.15 -7.46
C GLN A 39 2.40 13.13 -6.86
N CYS A 40 1.48 12.38 -7.46
CA CYS A 40 0.13 12.20 -6.91
C CYS A 40 0.12 11.58 -5.51
N SER A 41 1.12 10.75 -5.17
CA SER A 41 1.23 10.16 -3.82
C SER A 41 1.47 11.18 -2.71
N ALA A 42 1.98 12.38 -3.05
CA ALA A 42 2.13 13.49 -2.12
C ALA A 42 0.84 14.31 -1.92
N SER A 43 -0.25 13.97 -2.62
CA SER A 43 -1.53 14.65 -2.50
C SER A 43 -2.19 14.39 -1.13
N PRO A 44 -2.86 15.37 -0.52
CA PRO A 44 -3.65 15.15 0.70
C PRO A 44 -4.69 14.03 0.54
N TYR A 45 -5.24 13.85 -0.66
CA TYR A 45 -6.21 12.80 -0.96
C TYR A 45 -5.61 11.40 -0.89
N ALA A 46 -4.31 11.24 -1.15
CA ALA A 46 -3.62 9.95 -1.06
C ALA A 46 -3.49 9.47 0.41
N SER A 47 -3.61 10.39 1.37
CA SER A 47 -3.60 10.08 2.80
C SER A 47 -4.98 9.80 3.38
N LEU A 48 -6.06 10.06 2.64
CA LEU A 48 -7.41 9.81 3.13
C LEU A 48 -7.68 8.30 3.18
N PRO A 49 -8.46 7.84 4.17
CA PRO A 49 -8.87 6.45 4.23
C PRO A 49 -9.67 6.08 2.98
N PRO A 50 -9.55 4.83 2.49
CA PRO A 50 -10.36 4.39 1.36
C PRO A 50 -11.85 4.42 1.76
N PRO A 51 -12.78 4.69 0.82
CA PRO A 51 -14.21 4.78 1.13
C PRO A 51 -14.80 3.53 1.79
N ASN A 52 -14.21 2.38 1.54
CA ASN A 52 -14.60 1.08 2.10
C ASN A 52 -13.78 0.67 3.33
N LEU A 53 -13.09 1.59 4.02
CA LEU A 53 -12.27 1.27 5.18
C LEU A 53 -13.02 0.45 6.25
N SER A 54 -14.29 0.77 6.51
CA SER A 54 -15.11 0.02 7.48
C SER A 54 -15.20 -1.46 7.15
N LYS A 55 -15.41 -1.81 5.88
CA LYS A 55 -15.43 -3.21 5.41
C LYS A 55 -14.07 -3.87 5.57
N VAL A 56 -12.99 -3.16 5.19
CA VAL A 56 -11.62 -3.65 5.34
C VAL A 56 -11.28 -3.98 6.79
N VAL A 57 -11.73 -3.15 7.75
CA VAL A 57 -11.51 -3.40 9.19
C VAL A 57 -12.32 -4.60 9.68
N LEU A 58 -13.57 -4.75 9.23
CA LEU A 58 -14.44 -5.88 9.59
C LEU A 58 -13.93 -7.22 9.02
N GLU A 59 -13.39 -7.19 7.80
CA GLU A 59 -12.87 -8.35 7.06
C GLU A 59 -11.35 -8.50 7.23
N MET A 60 -10.73 -7.74 8.15
CA MET A 60 -9.27 -7.61 8.23
C MET A 60 -8.57 -8.97 8.42
N ASN A 61 -9.23 -9.92 9.09
CA ASN A 61 -8.71 -11.28 9.30
C ASN A 61 -8.42 -12.04 8.00
N GLU A 62 -9.09 -11.72 6.90
CA GLU A 62 -8.86 -12.30 5.57
C GLU A 62 -7.78 -11.54 4.77
N ILE A 63 -7.54 -10.27 5.15
CA ILE A 63 -6.70 -9.31 4.43
C ILE A 63 -5.33 -9.15 5.09
N VAL A 64 -5.12 -9.63 6.32
CA VAL A 64 -3.79 -9.63 6.95
C VAL A 64 -2.87 -10.52 6.14
N ALA A 65 -1.98 -9.90 5.34
CA ALA A 65 -0.79 -10.54 4.85
C ALA A 65 -0.12 -11.22 6.05
N LYS A 66 0.07 -12.54 6.00
CA LYS A 66 0.81 -13.28 7.03
C LYS A 66 2.24 -12.74 7.04
N PHE A 67 2.48 -11.64 7.74
CA PHE A 67 3.82 -11.17 8.02
C PHE A 67 4.52 -12.31 8.75
N PRO A 68 5.69 -12.77 8.29
CA PRO A 68 6.36 -13.89 8.95
C PRO A 68 6.55 -13.54 10.42
N SER A 69 5.93 -14.32 11.28
CA SER A 69 5.82 -14.18 12.74
C SER A 69 7.17 -14.19 13.48
N ARG A 70 8.29 -14.25 12.74
CA ARG A 70 9.66 -14.21 13.27
C ARG A 70 10.00 -12.90 13.97
N PHE A 71 9.34 -11.78 13.66
CA PHE A 71 9.58 -10.50 14.37
C PHE A 71 8.88 -10.40 15.74
N GLN A 72 7.70 -11.02 15.91
CA GLN A 72 7.02 -11.02 17.21
C GLN A 72 7.73 -11.92 18.23
N ALA A 73 8.23 -13.08 17.80
CA ALA A 73 8.97 -13.99 18.67
C ALA A 73 10.27 -13.36 19.22
N ALA A 74 10.98 -12.56 18.42
CA ALA A 74 12.22 -11.90 18.84
C ALA A 74 12.01 -10.81 19.90
N LEU A 75 10.89 -10.07 19.84
CA LEU A 75 10.55 -9.05 20.83
C LEU A 75 10.02 -9.65 22.15
N TYR A 76 9.30 -10.77 22.09
CA TYR A 76 8.87 -11.51 23.29
C TYR A 76 10.02 -12.25 23.97
N SER A 77 10.94 -12.85 23.21
CA SER A 77 12.12 -13.54 23.74
C SER A 77 13.09 -12.58 24.45
N LYS A 78 13.26 -11.34 23.97
CA LYS A 78 14.14 -10.36 24.62
C LYS A 78 13.61 -9.80 25.95
N ARG A 79 12.30 -9.88 26.22
CA ARG A 79 11.71 -9.39 27.47
C ARG A 79 11.74 -10.41 28.61
N HIS A 80 11.86 -11.70 28.31
CA HIS A 80 11.96 -12.75 29.31
C HIS A 80 13.42 -13.21 29.47
N ASN A 81 14.27 -12.32 29.98
CA ASN A 81 15.59 -12.71 30.46
C ASN A 81 15.59 -12.72 32.00
N PRO A 82 15.33 -13.87 32.66
CA PRO A 82 15.22 -13.95 34.12
C PRO A 82 16.54 -13.62 34.86
N GLN A 83 17.65 -13.50 34.13
CA GLN A 83 18.93 -13.07 34.70
C GLN A 83 19.06 -11.55 34.86
N LEU A 84 18.35 -10.74 34.06
CA LEU A 84 18.41 -9.27 34.13
C LEU A 84 17.54 -8.71 35.28
N ASP A 85 16.44 -9.39 35.64
CA ASP A 85 15.56 -8.97 36.75
C ASP A 85 16.22 -9.08 38.13
N ARG A 86 17.15 -10.02 38.32
CA ARG A 86 17.85 -10.19 39.60
C ARG A 86 18.85 -9.08 39.91
N HIS A 87 19.42 -8.44 38.89
CA HIS A 87 20.38 -7.35 39.09
C HIS A 87 19.72 -5.99 39.35
N LEU A 88 18.44 -5.82 38.98
CA LEU A 88 17.71 -4.57 39.21
C LEU A 88 17.10 -4.49 40.62
N LEU A 89 16.88 -5.62 41.29
CA LEU A 89 16.36 -5.67 42.66
C LEU A 89 17.40 -5.30 43.74
N HIS A 90 18.70 -5.43 43.47
CA HIS A 90 19.76 -5.09 44.43
C HIS A 90 20.31 -3.65 44.31
N ARG A 91 19.81 -2.83 43.37
CA ARG A 91 20.23 -1.42 43.21
C ARG A 91 19.25 -0.41 43.83
N ARG A 92 18.26 -0.87 44.61
CA ARG A 92 17.41 -0.03 45.45
C ARG A 92 17.52 -0.50 46.90
N ALA A 93 18.61 -0.09 47.55
CA ALA A 93 18.74 0.00 49.00
C ALA A 93 19.58 1.26 49.29
#